data_AF-A0A7W0VLY6-F1
#
_entry.id   AF-A0A7W0VLY6-F1
#
_cell.length_a   1.000
_cell.length_b   1.000
_cell.length_c   1.000
_cell.angle_alpha   90.00
_cell.angle_beta   90.00
_cell.angle_gamma   90.00
#
_symmetry.space_group_name_H-M   'P 1'
#
loop_
_entity.id
_entity.type
_entity.pdbx_description
1 polymer ?
#
loop_
_entity_poly.entity_id
_entity_poly.type
_entity_poly.pdbx_seq_one_letter_code
_entity_poly.pdbx_strand_id
1 'polypeptide(L)'
;MQDLWERLEAHANKHGRSLKLRAGASEEAIAAAEQAIGIAFPADYRASLALHDGQDPDAEPFEWMPGCSPLASVAAIAAQWKDEQEWVEGGPLEEHTPEINNVLKHPRRIPIAGTRWWDGDNTYLDLVPAKAGTVGQLITFYTECDMTLLGPSFRAALESYLAALDGGDWIYDAAQKNVHHKAEPPNTYPNEGYEFGVWVEGAGLQYDGNSGKHTPFLATPVPAAAEPQSSPSPRPPAPAKPTGAKQTRVAAAAKPAAKAKPTSAAKPTAKAKPATKAKAAAKAKPAARTKPAARSKSAKSKPVAKAKPKKKPAKKRR
;
A
#
# COMPACT_ATOMS: atom_id res chain seq x y z
N MET A 1 -2.17 3.02 11.98
CA MET A 1 -2.03 2.00 10.91
C MET A 1 -3.26 1.13 10.81
N GLN A 2 -3.63 0.33 11.82
CA GLN A 2 -4.80 -0.56 11.73
C GLN A 2 -6.09 0.16 11.30
N ASP A 3 -6.50 1.24 11.99
CA ASP A 3 -7.67 2.05 11.61
C ASP A 3 -7.63 2.54 10.16
N LEU A 4 -6.44 2.94 9.67
CA LEU A 4 -6.29 3.46 8.31
C LEU A 4 -6.53 2.35 7.27
N TRP A 5 -5.97 1.16 7.50
CA TRP A 5 -6.20 0.01 6.63
C TRP A 5 -7.65 -0.44 6.64
N GLU A 6 -8.27 -0.53 7.81
CA GLU A 6 -9.69 -0.90 7.96
C GLU A 6 -10.60 0.10 7.23
N ARG A 7 -10.31 1.39 7.33
CA ARG A 7 -11.06 2.44 6.61
C ARG A 7 -10.86 2.36 5.10
N LEU A 8 -9.64 2.12 4.64
CA LEU A 8 -9.37 2.01 3.20
C LEU A 8 -10.03 0.76 2.60
N GLU A 9 -9.97 -0.37 3.31
CA GLU A 9 -10.70 -1.58 2.91
C GLU A 9 -12.21 -1.37 2.92
N ALA A 10 -12.76 -0.66 3.91
CA ALA A 10 -14.19 -0.34 3.96
C ALA A 10 -14.62 0.51 2.76
N HIS A 11 -13.80 1.49 2.37
CA HIS A 11 -13.98 2.29 1.16
C HIS A 11 -14.00 1.41 -0.08
N ALA A 12 -12.99 0.56 -0.30
CA ALA A 12 -12.96 -0.37 -1.43
C ALA A 12 -14.19 -1.31 -1.44
N ASN A 13 -14.53 -1.90 -0.30
CA ASN A 13 -15.62 -2.87 -0.16
C ASN A 13 -16.99 -2.25 -0.44
N LYS A 14 -17.22 -0.99 -0.05
CA LYS A 14 -18.46 -0.25 -0.34
C LYS A 14 -18.74 -0.16 -1.84
N HIS A 15 -17.69 -0.18 -2.66
CA HIS A 15 -17.76 -0.14 -4.12
C HIS A 15 -17.56 -1.51 -4.78
N GLY A 16 -17.67 -2.61 -4.01
CA GLY A 16 -17.54 -3.98 -4.52
C GLY A 16 -16.12 -4.35 -4.95
N ARG A 17 -15.11 -3.61 -4.48
CA ARG A 17 -13.68 -3.86 -4.74
C ARG A 17 -13.01 -4.42 -3.50
N SER A 18 -11.86 -5.04 -3.69
CA SER A 18 -11.02 -5.55 -2.61
C SER A 18 -9.57 -5.23 -2.94
N LEU A 19 -8.83 -4.72 -1.95
CA LEU A 19 -7.39 -4.48 -2.07
C LEU A 19 -6.57 -5.77 -2.11
N LYS A 20 -7.18 -6.92 -1.76
CA LYS A 20 -6.48 -8.22 -1.74
C LYS A 20 -5.21 -8.18 -0.90
N LEU A 21 -5.29 -7.54 0.26
CA LEU A 21 -4.18 -7.44 1.20
C LEU A 21 -3.84 -8.82 1.75
N ARG A 22 -2.54 -9.12 1.79
CA ARG A 22 -2.01 -10.34 2.39
C ARG A 22 -2.06 -10.24 3.91
N ALA A 23 -1.98 -11.38 4.60
CA ALA A 23 -1.77 -11.38 6.03
C ALA A 23 -0.44 -10.67 6.37
N GLY A 24 -0.35 -10.10 7.57
CA GLY A 24 0.83 -9.40 8.03
C GLY A 24 2.12 -10.23 7.96
N ALA A 25 3.22 -9.56 7.62
CA ALA A 25 4.54 -10.14 7.63
C ALA A 25 4.96 -10.46 9.07
N SER A 26 5.67 -11.56 9.26
CA SER A 26 6.23 -11.88 10.58
C SER A 26 7.38 -10.94 10.93
N GLU A 27 7.62 -10.74 12.22
CA GLU A 27 8.73 -9.92 12.72
C GLU A 27 10.08 -10.42 12.18
N GLU A 28 10.25 -11.74 12.04
CA GLU A 28 11.45 -12.35 11.48
C GLU A 28 11.61 -12.05 9.99
N ALA A 29 10.51 -12.04 9.22
CA ALA A 29 10.55 -11.71 7.79
C ALA A 29 10.91 -10.24 7.57
N ILE A 30 10.35 -9.34 8.37
CA ILE A 30 10.67 -7.91 8.32
C ILE A 30 12.14 -7.67 8.71
N ALA A 31 12.59 -8.26 9.84
CA ALA A 31 13.97 -8.13 10.29
C ALA A 31 14.98 -8.70 9.26
N ALA A 32 14.65 -9.81 8.59
CA ALA A 32 15.49 -10.38 7.54
C ALA A 32 15.60 -9.44 6.33
N ALA A 33 14.53 -8.78 5.92
CA ALA A 33 14.56 -7.80 4.84
C ALA A 33 15.39 -6.57 5.19
N GLU A 34 15.18 -5.99 6.39
CA GLU A 34 16.00 -4.86 6.87
C GLU A 34 17.48 -5.23 6.96
N GLN A 35 17.80 -6.46 7.40
CA GLN A 35 19.17 -6.96 7.42
C GLN A 35 19.75 -7.09 6.01
N ALA A 36 18.98 -7.59 5.05
CA ALA A 36 19.42 -7.72 3.66
C ALA A 36 19.65 -6.36 2.98
N ILE A 37 18.81 -5.37 3.30
CA ILE A 37 18.89 -3.99 2.80
C ILE A 37 19.97 -3.19 3.54
N GLY A 38 20.26 -3.54 4.80
CA GLY A 38 21.17 -2.80 5.67
C GLY A 38 20.57 -1.50 6.22
N ILE A 39 19.25 -1.38 6.21
CA ILE A 39 18.50 -0.20 6.65
C ILE A 39 17.26 -0.66 7.43
N ALA A 40 17.03 -0.06 8.60
CA ALA A 40 15.77 -0.24 9.32
C ALA A 40 14.65 0.54 8.63
N PHE A 41 13.49 -0.09 8.42
CA PHE A 41 12.34 0.57 7.84
C PHE A 41 11.77 1.64 8.78
N PRO A 42 11.18 2.72 8.25
CA PRO A 42 10.39 3.66 9.03
C PRO A 42 9.34 2.94 9.89
N ALA A 43 9.15 3.38 11.13
CA ALA A 43 8.34 2.67 12.11
C ALA A 43 6.86 2.52 11.69
N ASP A 44 6.32 3.52 10.99
CA ASP A 44 4.96 3.49 10.46
C ASP A 44 4.81 2.49 9.31
N TYR A 45 5.81 2.40 8.41
CA TYR A 45 5.85 1.38 7.37
C TYR A 45 6.04 -0.02 7.94
N ARG A 46 6.91 -0.19 8.94
CA ARG A 46 7.05 -1.46 9.67
C ARG A 46 5.72 -1.91 10.27
N ALA A 47 4.99 -0.99 10.90
CA ALA A 47 3.66 -1.26 11.45
C ALA A 47 2.63 -1.60 10.35
N SER A 48 2.80 -1.06 9.14
CA SER A 48 2.00 -1.44 7.97
C SER A 48 2.26 -2.89 7.55
N LEU A 49 3.54 -3.26 7.38
CA LEU A 49 3.95 -4.61 6.99
C LEU A 49 3.49 -5.67 7.99
N ALA A 50 3.53 -5.36 9.29
CA ALA A 50 3.05 -6.25 10.35
C ALA A 50 1.53 -6.52 10.29
N LEU A 51 0.77 -5.66 9.61
CA LEU A 51 -0.66 -5.85 9.36
C LEU A 51 -0.90 -6.53 8.02
N HIS A 52 -0.18 -6.11 6.98
CA HIS A 52 -0.33 -6.62 5.61
C HIS A 52 1.02 -6.73 4.89
N ASP A 53 1.37 -7.95 4.47
CA ASP A 53 2.56 -8.25 3.65
C ASP A 53 2.33 -7.95 2.16
N GLY A 54 1.91 -6.72 1.85
CA GLY A 54 1.56 -6.29 0.50
C GLY A 54 0.22 -6.82 -0.01
N GLN A 55 0.02 -6.73 -1.33
CA GLN A 55 -1.16 -7.22 -2.04
C GLN A 55 -0.89 -8.59 -2.70
N ASP A 56 -1.95 -9.34 -2.96
CA ASP A 56 -1.88 -10.59 -3.72
C ASP A 56 -1.47 -10.30 -5.18
N PRO A 57 -0.29 -10.77 -5.65
CA PRO A 57 0.20 -10.49 -6.99
C PRO A 57 -0.59 -11.20 -8.09
N ASP A 58 -1.37 -12.23 -7.75
CA ASP A 58 -2.18 -13.00 -8.71
C ASP A 58 -3.63 -12.50 -8.79
N ALA A 59 -4.01 -11.51 -7.98
CA ALA A 59 -5.34 -10.92 -8.01
C ALA A 59 -5.51 -9.91 -9.16
N GLU A 60 -6.77 -9.59 -9.50
CA GLU A 60 -7.06 -8.46 -10.40
C GLU A 60 -6.43 -7.19 -9.80
N PRO A 61 -5.58 -6.47 -10.55
CA PRO A 61 -4.87 -5.32 -10.02
C PRO A 61 -5.88 -4.27 -9.55
N PHE A 62 -5.68 -3.82 -8.32
CA PHE A 62 -6.40 -2.71 -7.75
C PHE A 62 -5.45 -1.95 -6.85
N GLU A 63 -5.23 -0.69 -7.19
CA GLU A 63 -4.24 0.15 -6.54
C GLU A 63 -4.70 0.49 -5.12
N TRP A 64 -3.77 0.50 -4.18
CA TRP A 64 -4.01 0.89 -2.79
C TRP A 64 -4.06 2.42 -2.63
N MET A 65 -3.50 3.15 -3.59
CA MET A 65 -3.49 4.61 -3.70
C MET A 65 -3.42 4.95 -5.20
N PRO A 66 -4.05 6.03 -5.69
CA PRO A 66 -4.11 6.34 -7.12
C PRO A 66 -2.71 6.45 -7.75
N GLY A 67 -2.55 5.77 -8.90
CA GLY A 67 -1.32 5.48 -9.65
C GLY A 67 -0.12 5.10 -8.83
N CYS A 68 -0.38 4.38 -7.75
CA CYS A 68 0.62 3.51 -7.15
C CYS A 68 0.33 2.09 -7.63
N SER A 69 1.36 1.42 -8.15
CA SER A 69 1.28 -0.01 -8.39
C SER A 69 0.93 -0.79 -7.11
N PRO A 70 0.53 -2.08 -7.21
CA PRO A 70 0.24 -2.89 -6.04
C PRO A 70 1.39 -2.96 -5.04
N LEU A 71 1.08 -2.96 -3.74
CA LEU A 71 2.07 -3.11 -2.68
C LEU A 71 2.76 -4.45 -2.77
N ALA A 72 4.10 -4.43 -2.69
CA ALA A 72 4.91 -5.62 -2.70
C ALA A 72 4.99 -6.27 -1.31
N SER A 73 5.19 -7.59 -1.29
CA SER A 73 5.54 -8.29 -0.05
C SER A 73 6.94 -7.91 0.42
N VAL A 74 7.22 -8.06 1.71
CA VAL A 74 8.51 -7.75 2.31
C VAL A 74 9.66 -8.54 1.66
N ALA A 75 9.38 -9.77 1.22
CA ALA A 75 10.33 -10.59 0.48
C ALA A 75 10.59 -10.05 -0.93
N ALA A 76 9.55 -9.61 -1.64
CA ALA A 76 9.67 -9.00 -2.96
C ALA A 76 10.41 -7.65 -2.90
N ILE A 77 10.18 -6.86 -1.85
CA ILE A 77 10.89 -5.60 -1.59
C ILE A 77 12.39 -5.84 -1.45
N ALA A 78 12.81 -6.79 -0.62
CA ALA A 78 14.22 -7.09 -0.42
C ALA A 78 14.89 -7.62 -1.71
N ALA A 79 14.17 -8.44 -2.49
CA ALA A 79 14.65 -8.93 -3.78
C ALA A 79 14.80 -7.79 -4.79
N GLN A 80 13.77 -6.96 -4.95
CA GLN A 80 13.78 -5.85 -5.89
C GLN A 80 14.84 -4.82 -5.53
N TRP A 81 14.95 -4.43 -4.26
CA TRP A 81 15.99 -3.50 -3.82
C TRP A 81 17.38 -4.01 -4.22
N LYS A 82 17.64 -5.30 -4.04
CA LYS A 82 18.93 -5.91 -4.41
C LYS A 82 19.18 -5.84 -5.92
N ASP A 83 18.16 -6.12 -6.73
CA ASP A 83 18.26 -6.05 -8.19
C ASP A 83 18.50 -4.60 -8.65
N GLU A 84 17.85 -3.62 -8.02
CA GLU A 84 18.05 -2.19 -8.29
C GLU A 84 19.47 -1.71 -7.97
N GLN A 85 20.19 -2.36 -7.05
CA GLN A 85 21.59 -2.00 -6.75
C GLN A 85 22.55 -2.20 -7.91
N GLU A 86 22.22 -3.07 -8.87
CA GLU A 86 23.03 -3.25 -10.08
C GLU A 86 22.97 -2.02 -11.00
N TRP A 87 21.96 -1.17 -10.80
CA TRP A 87 21.65 0.00 -11.62
C TRP A 87 21.87 1.32 -10.88
N VAL A 88 22.42 1.29 -9.67
CA VAL A 88 22.77 2.52 -8.95
C VAL A 88 23.89 3.23 -9.67
N GLU A 89 23.59 4.43 -10.17
CA GLU A 89 24.56 5.34 -10.72
C GLU A 89 25.08 6.28 -9.63
N GLY A 90 26.41 6.44 -9.57
CA GLY A 90 27.04 7.42 -8.68
C GLY A 90 27.00 8.81 -9.29
N GLY A 91 26.84 9.83 -8.45
CA GLY A 91 26.82 11.23 -8.90
C GLY A 91 26.48 12.19 -7.76
N PRO A 92 26.58 13.50 -7.99
CA PRO A 92 26.02 14.47 -7.07
C PRO A 92 24.50 14.29 -6.97
N LEU A 93 23.95 14.49 -5.78
CA LEU A 93 22.51 14.58 -5.58
C LEU A 93 22.07 15.98 -5.95
N GLU A 94 21.51 16.13 -7.15
CA GLU A 94 20.87 17.37 -7.60
C GLU A 94 19.40 17.37 -7.19
N GLU A 95 18.85 18.53 -6.84
CA GLU A 95 17.44 18.64 -6.46
C GLU A 95 16.56 18.59 -7.73
N HIS A 96 15.55 17.71 -7.73
CA HIS A 96 14.49 17.70 -8.75
C HIS A 96 13.37 18.65 -8.32
N THR A 97 12.92 18.50 -7.08
CA THR A 97 12.06 19.43 -6.35
C THR A 97 12.75 19.82 -5.04
N PRO A 98 12.26 20.81 -4.27
CA PRO A 98 12.82 21.11 -2.96
C PRO A 98 12.87 19.89 -2.01
N GLU A 99 11.97 18.92 -2.17
CA GLU A 99 11.82 17.73 -1.34
C GLU A 99 12.49 16.46 -1.91
N ILE A 100 12.68 16.38 -3.23
CA ILE A 100 13.12 15.15 -3.92
C ILE A 100 14.42 15.38 -4.68
N ASN A 101 15.42 14.52 -4.43
CA ASN A 101 16.63 14.48 -5.25
C ASN A 101 16.37 13.79 -6.60
N ASN A 102 16.98 14.33 -7.67
CA ASN A 102 17.00 13.82 -9.04
C ASN A 102 17.92 12.60 -9.18
N VAL A 103 17.52 11.50 -8.56
CA VAL A 103 18.18 10.20 -8.65
C VAL A 103 17.10 9.16 -8.77
N LEU A 104 17.16 8.23 -9.73
CA LEU A 104 16.11 7.21 -9.86
C LEU A 104 16.32 6.06 -8.90
N LYS A 105 17.54 5.51 -8.88
CA LYS A 105 17.95 4.38 -8.03
C LYS A 105 19.02 4.83 -7.07
N HIS A 106 18.82 4.57 -5.77
CA HIS A 106 19.78 4.90 -4.74
C HIS A 106 19.69 3.86 -3.61
N PRO A 107 20.81 3.48 -2.95
CA PRO A 107 20.76 2.46 -1.91
C PRO A 107 19.83 2.78 -0.73
N ARG A 108 19.54 4.07 -0.53
CA ARG A 108 18.63 4.59 0.51
C ARG A 108 17.21 4.90 -0.02
N ARG A 109 16.86 4.45 -1.22
CA ARG A 109 15.51 4.54 -1.77
C ARG A 109 14.97 3.13 -1.91
N ILE A 110 13.93 2.80 -1.14
CA ILE A 110 13.47 1.42 -0.97
C ILE A 110 12.17 1.24 -1.77
N PRO A 111 12.13 0.39 -2.80
CA PRO A 111 10.90 0.11 -3.55
C PRO A 111 9.92 -0.63 -2.65
N ILE A 112 8.67 -0.17 -2.60
CA ILE A 112 7.61 -0.79 -1.77
C ILE A 112 6.39 -1.23 -2.57
N ALA A 113 6.25 -0.75 -3.80
CA ALA A 113 5.15 -1.08 -4.69
C ALA A 113 5.66 -1.04 -6.13
N GLY A 114 5.11 -1.89 -6.99
CA GLY A 114 5.53 -1.99 -8.38
C GLY A 114 4.71 -3.00 -9.17
N THR A 115 4.78 -2.91 -10.49
CA THR A 115 4.16 -3.92 -11.37
C THR A 115 4.84 -5.28 -11.18
N ARG A 116 4.26 -6.33 -11.74
CA ARG A 116 4.87 -7.67 -11.75
C ARG A 116 6.31 -7.68 -12.27
N TRP A 117 6.66 -6.74 -13.15
CA TRP A 117 7.97 -6.66 -13.80
C TRP A 117 8.85 -5.54 -13.23
N TRP A 118 8.32 -4.74 -12.30
CA TRP A 118 8.99 -3.58 -11.71
C TRP A 118 9.49 -2.56 -12.75
N ASP A 119 8.83 -2.52 -13.91
CA ASP A 119 9.22 -1.77 -15.11
C ASP A 119 8.49 -0.43 -15.29
N GLY A 120 7.78 0.04 -14.25
CA GLY A 120 7.08 1.32 -14.23
C GLY A 120 6.33 1.54 -12.92
N ASP A 121 5.95 2.80 -12.65
CA ASP A 121 5.04 3.20 -11.56
C ASP A 121 5.36 2.61 -10.18
N ASN A 122 6.66 2.52 -9.88
CA ASN A 122 7.14 2.07 -8.59
C ASN A 122 6.99 3.18 -7.54
N THR A 123 6.55 2.78 -6.34
CA THR A 123 6.50 3.65 -5.17
C THR A 123 7.67 3.34 -4.26
N TYR A 124 8.28 4.39 -3.70
CA TYR A 124 9.47 4.29 -2.87
C TYR A 124 9.29 4.95 -1.50
N LEU A 125 9.91 4.33 -0.49
CA LEU A 125 10.34 5.06 0.70
C LEU A 125 11.65 5.76 0.40
N ASP A 126 11.65 7.07 0.48
CA ASP A 126 12.82 7.90 0.19
C ASP A 126 13.54 8.30 1.48
N LEU A 127 14.69 7.66 1.71
CA LEU A 127 15.57 7.95 2.85
C LEU A 127 16.79 8.79 2.45
N VAL A 128 16.73 9.38 1.24
CA VAL A 128 17.68 10.34 0.69
C VAL A 128 16.93 11.54 0.06
N PRO A 129 16.05 12.22 0.81
CA PRO A 129 15.32 13.38 0.30
C PRO A 129 16.27 14.56 -0.01
N ALA A 130 15.77 15.52 -0.79
CA ALA A 130 16.41 16.82 -0.93
C ALA A 130 16.25 17.65 0.36
N LYS A 131 16.80 18.88 0.38
CA LYS A 131 16.96 19.66 1.61
C LYS A 131 15.65 19.97 2.35
N ALA A 132 14.55 20.18 1.63
CA ALA A 132 13.24 20.46 2.24
C ALA A 132 12.42 19.18 2.52
N GLY A 133 12.88 18.02 2.08
CA GLY A 133 12.15 16.77 2.23
C GLY A 133 12.33 16.11 3.59
N THR A 134 11.56 15.05 3.82
CA THR A 134 11.56 14.29 5.08
C THR A 134 12.15 12.90 4.86
N VAL A 135 13.09 12.47 5.72
CA VAL A 135 13.65 11.12 5.63
C VAL A 135 12.56 10.11 5.97
N GLY A 136 12.23 9.23 5.02
CA GLY A 136 11.09 8.32 5.14
C GLY A 136 9.84 8.78 4.40
N GLN A 137 9.92 9.88 3.65
CA GLN A 137 8.84 10.35 2.80
C GLN A 137 8.48 9.30 1.74
N LEU A 138 7.23 9.35 1.30
CA LEU A 138 6.71 8.45 0.29
C LEU A 138 6.66 9.19 -1.06
N ILE A 139 7.30 8.61 -2.06
CA ILE A 139 7.32 9.16 -3.42
C ILE A 139 6.91 8.10 -4.43
N THR A 140 6.36 8.52 -5.55
CA THR A 140 6.01 7.62 -6.66
C THR A 140 6.40 8.26 -7.99
N PHE A 141 6.60 7.42 -9.00
CA PHE A 141 6.77 7.89 -10.36
C PHE A 141 5.49 8.55 -10.87
N TYR A 142 5.63 9.66 -11.58
CA TYR A 142 4.55 10.22 -12.40
C TYR A 142 4.88 10.21 -13.90
N THR A 143 6.17 10.17 -14.26
CA THR A 143 6.67 9.76 -15.59
C THR A 143 7.73 8.66 -15.42
N GLU A 144 8.28 8.15 -16.52
CA GLU A 144 9.41 7.21 -16.49
C GLU A 144 10.65 7.74 -15.76
N CYS A 145 10.77 9.07 -15.62
CA CYS A 145 11.97 9.72 -15.09
C CYS A 145 11.71 10.71 -13.94
N ASP A 146 10.46 11.07 -13.68
CA ASP A 146 10.10 12.10 -12.71
C ASP A 146 9.23 11.53 -11.59
N MET A 147 9.40 12.08 -10.38
CA MET A 147 8.73 11.61 -9.17
C MET A 147 8.01 12.75 -8.46
N THR A 148 6.94 12.41 -7.76
CA THR A 148 6.12 13.33 -6.94
C THR A 148 6.06 12.85 -5.50
N LEU A 149 5.84 13.79 -4.58
CA LEU A 149 5.72 13.53 -3.15
C LEU A 149 4.27 13.18 -2.80
N LEU A 150 4.07 11.99 -2.23
CA LEU A 150 2.77 11.55 -1.73
C LEU A 150 2.54 11.95 -0.27
N GLY A 151 3.61 12.13 0.50
CA GLY A 151 3.55 12.60 1.88
C GLY A 151 4.86 12.41 2.65
N PRO A 152 5.01 13.06 3.81
CA PRO A 152 6.24 13.04 4.60
C PRO A 152 6.53 11.68 5.26
N SER A 153 5.58 10.75 5.23
CA SER A 153 5.73 9.36 5.66
C SER A 153 4.68 8.47 4.99
N PHE A 154 4.84 7.14 5.06
CA PHE A 154 3.84 6.19 4.57
C PHE A 154 2.47 6.43 5.21
N ARG A 155 2.45 6.61 6.54
CA ARG A 155 1.23 6.90 7.28
C ARG A 155 0.59 8.22 6.85
N ALA A 156 1.36 9.28 6.72
CA ALA A 156 0.84 10.60 6.38
C ALA A 156 0.23 10.61 4.96
N ALA A 157 0.85 9.89 4.02
CA ALA A 157 0.30 9.70 2.67
C ALA A 157 -1.06 8.95 2.73
N LEU A 158 -1.14 7.86 3.49
CA LEU A 158 -2.38 7.09 3.66
C LEU A 158 -3.48 7.90 4.38
N GLU A 159 -3.13 8.70 5.38
CA GLU A 159 -4.06 9.62 6.07
C GLU A 159 -4.61 10.68 5.11
N SER A 160 -3.74 11.26 4.26
CA SER A 160 -4.15 12.27 3.27
C SER A 160 -5.09 11.68 2.22
N TYR A 161 -4.79 10.46 1.75
CA TYR A 161 -5.66 9.77 0.79
C TYR A 161 -7.03 9.43 1.40
N LEU A 162 -7.06 8.91 2.62
CA LEU A 162 -8.32 8.63 3.31
C LEU A 162 -9.14 9.89 3.56
N ALA A 163 -8.49 11.01 3.91
CA ALA A 163 -9.18 12.30 4.03
C ALA A 163 -9.80 12.74 2.70
N ALA A 164 -9.11 12.50 1.58
CA ALA A 164 -9.61 12.82 0.24
C ALA A 164 -10.81 11.93 -0.18
N LEU A 165 -10.78 10.65 0.18
CA LEU A 165 -11.91 9.72 0.00
C LEU A 165 -13.11 10.09 0.90
N ASP A 166 -12.86 10.39 2.17
CA ASP A 166 -13.90 10.77 3.14
C ASP A 166 -14.55 12.12 2.78
N GLY A 167 -13.77 13.06 2.24
CA GLY A 167 -14.24 14.34 1.73
C GLY A 167 -14.96 14.25 0.39
N GLY A 168 -14.84 13.11 -0.31
CA GLY A 168 -15.40 12.90 -1.65
C GLY A 168 -14.67 13.68 -2.76
N ASP A 169 -13.48 14.19 -2.49
CA ASP A 169 -12.61 14.78 -3.52
C ASP A 169 -12.09 13.71 -4.47
N TRP A 170 -11.91 12.50 -3.95
CA TRP A 170 -11.57 11.30 -4.71
C TRP A 170 -12.69 10.27 -4.60
N ILE A 171 -13.07 9.69 -5.73
CA ILE A 171 -14.22 8.80 -5.83
C ILE A 171 -13.85 7.49 -6.53
N TYR A 172 -14.40 6.38 -6.03
CA TYR A 172 -14.32 5.10 -6.71
C TYR A 172 -15.28 5.07 -7.89
N ASP A 173 -14.75 4.83 -9.09
CA ASP A 173 -15.54 4.61 -10.30
C ASP A 173 -15.73 3.11 -10.52
N ALA A 174 -16.96 2.64 -10.35
CA ALA A 174 -17.29 1.24 -10.56
C ALA A 174 -17.21 0.81 -12.03
N ALA A 175 -17.45 1.72 -12.98
CA ALA A 175 -17.39 1.43 -14.41
C ALA A 175 -15.93 1.29 -14.89
N GLN A 176 -15.04 2.14 -14.37
CA GLN A 176 -13.62 2.12 -14.72
C GLN A 176 -12.78 1.22 -13.80
N LYS A 177 -13.35 0.80 -12.66
CA LYS A 177 -12.71 -0.02 -11.63
C LYS A 177 -11.46 0.64 -10.99
N ASN A 178 -11.42 1.97 -10.98
CA ASN A 178 -10.31 2.79 -10.47
C ASN A 178 -10.81 3.86 -9.49
N VAL A 179 -9.91 4.75 -9.07
CA VAL A 179 -10.19 5.90 -8.20
C VAL A 179 -9.69 7.15 -8.89
N HIS A 180 -10.54 8.17 -9.03
CA HIS A 180 -10.17 9.43 -9.69
C HIS A 180 -10.68 10.64 -8.92
N HIS A 181 -10.09 11.80 -9.19
CA HIS A 181 -10.53 13.05 -8.58
C HIS A 181 -11.89 13.51 -9.16
N LYS A 182 -12.82 13.94 -8.32
CA LYS A 182 -14.23 14.25 -8.70
C LYS A 182 -14.41 15.27 -9.83
N ALA A 183 -13.40 16.10 -10.08
CA ALA A 183 -13.44 17.14 -11.11
C ALA A 183 -12.98 16.65 -12.48
N GLU A 184 -12.36 15.48 -12.56
CA GLU A 184 -11.92 14.88 -13.81
C GLU A 184 -13.08 14.18 -14.52
N PRO A 185 -13.22 14.31 -15.85
CA PRO A 185 -14.16 13.49 -16.61
C PRO A 185 -13.85 12.01 -16.40
N PRO A 186 -14.88 11.13 -16.30
CA PRO A 186 -14.67 9.72 -16.47
C PRO A 186 -14.00 9.52 -17.84
N ASN A 187 -12.85 8.85 -17.88
CA ASN A 187 -12.16 8.39 -19.10
C ASN A 187 -11.16 9.38 -19.74
N THR A 188 -10.75 10.44 -19.06
CA THR A 188 -9.46 11.10 -19.36
C THR A 188 -8.35 10.25 -18.77
N TYR A 189 -7.59 9.56 -19.62
CA TYR A 189 -6.28 9.05 -19.21
C TYR A 189 -5.34 10.24 -19.03
N PRO A 190 -4.83 10.46 -17.82
CA PRO A 190 -3.40 10.50 -17.63
C PRO A 190 -3.01 9.53 -16.50
N ASN A 191 -1.72 9.27 -16.30
CA ASN A 191 -1.22 8.43 -15.21
C ASN A 191 -1.92 8.79 -13.88
N GLU A 192 -2.77 7.92 -13.36
CA GLU A 192 -3.67 8.18 -12.20
C GLU A 192 -2.89 8.61 -10.93
N GLY A 193 -1.57 8.37 -10.91
CA GLY A 193 -0.67 8.71 -9.81
C GLY A 193 -0.16 10.14 -9.85
N TYR A 194 -0.10 10.73 -11.05
CA TYR A 194 0.19 12.15 -11.23
C TYR A 194 -0.89 13.01 -10.59
N GLU A 195 -2.15 12.67 -10.81
CA GLU A 195 -3.27 13.48 -10.33
C GLU A 195 -3.33 13.53 -8.81
N PHE A 196 -3.04 12.43 -8.11
CA PHE A 196 -3.01 12.42 -6.65
C PHE A 196 -1.81 13.16 -6.09
N GLY A 197 -0.60 12.91 -6.59
CA GLY A 197 0.60 13.65 -6.16
C GLY A 197 0.46 15.16 -6.38
N VAL A 198 0.02 15.57 -7.58
CA VAL A 198 -0.21 16.99 -7.90
C VAL A 198 -1.37 17.58 -7.11
N TRP A 199 -2.43 16.81 -6.84
CA TRP A 199 -3.50 17.28 -5.96
C TRP A 199 -2.98 17.51 -4.55
N VAL A 200 -2.15 16.62 -4.00
CA VAL A 200 -1.52 16.80 -2.69
C VAL A 200 -0.62 18.04 -2.68
N GLU A 201 0.20 18.24 -3.72
CA GLU A 201 1.08 19.40 -3.87
C GLU A 201 0.31 20.72 -4.08
N GLY A 202 -0.75 20.70 -4.91
CA GLY A 202 -1.54 21.86 -5.33
C GLY A 202 -2.65 22.27 -4.36
N ALA A 203 -3.19 21.34 -3.56
CA ALA A 203 -4.24 21.61 -2.57
C ALA A 203 -3.73 22.37 -1.33
N GLY A 204 -2.43 22.68 -1.24
CA GLY A 204 -1.89 23.42 -0.10
C GLY A 204 -1.97 22.63 1.21
N LEU A 205 -1.99 21.29 1.14
CA LEU A 205 -1.71 20.41 2.29
C LEU A 205 -0.21 20.44 2.62
N GLN A 206 0.38 21.63 2.72
CA GLN A 206 1.71 21.80 3.28
C GLN A 206 1.66 21.38 4.73
N TYR A 207 2.33 20.27 5.04
CA TYR A 207 2.64 19.88 6.40
C TYR A 207 3.49 20.97 7.04
N ASP A 208 2.91 21.75 7.96
CA ASP A 208 3.70 22.67 8.77
C ASP A 208 4.45 21.84 9.83
N GLY A 209 5.69 21.47 9.52
CA GLY A 209 6.55 20.66 10.38
C GLY A 209 6.90 21.27 11.75
N ASN A 210 6.12 22.23 12.25
CA ASN A 210 6.43 23.02 13.44
C ASN A 210 5.26 23.29 14.42
N SER A 211 4.04 22.77 14.23
CA SER A 211 2.95 23.10 15.19
C SER A 211 2.08 21.96 15.72
N GLY A 212 2.10 20.75 15.15
CA GLY A 212 1.34 19.61 15.70
C GLY A 212 -0.17 19.85 15.83
N LYS A 213 -0.75 20.80 15.08
CA LYS A 213 -2.19 21.07 15.06
C LYS A 213 -2.70 21.13 13.62
N HIS A 214 -3.64 20.25 13.30
CA HIS A 214 -4.47 20.38 12.11
C HIS A 214 -5.36 21.61 12.24
N THR A 215 -5.23 22.58 11.35
CA THR A 215 -6.37 23.43 11.00
C THR A 215 -6.98 22.86 9.73
N PRO A 216 -8.19 22.26 9.79
CA PRO A 216 -8.91 21.93 8.58
C PRO A 216 -9.22 23.23 7.83
N PHE A 217 -9.11 23.17 6.49
CA PHE A 217 -9.72 24.17 5.63
C PHE A 217 -11.18 24.33 6.05
N LEU A 218 -11.57 25.56 6.35
CA LEU A 218 -12.92 25.91 6.78
C LEU A 218 -13.93 25.33 5.79
N ALA A 219 -14.58 24.23 6.18
CA ALA A 219 -15.92 23.93 5.70
C ALA A 219 -16.75 25.17 6.03
N THR A 220 -17.19 25.88 4.99
CA THR A 220 -18.24 26.87 5.15
C THR A 220 -19.41 26.16 5.84
N PRO A 221 -19.96 26.72 6.93
CA PRO A 221 -21.10 26.09 7.58
C PRO A 221 -22.26 26.09 6.59
N VAL A 222 -22.73 24.90 6.27
CA VAL A 222 -24.05 24.70 5.67
C VAL A 222 -25.04 25.46 6.55
N PRO A 223 -25.84 26.41 6.02
CA PRO A 223 -26.83 27.09 6.84
C PRO A 223 -27.81 26.04 7.38
N ALA A 224 -28.01 26.07 8.69
CA ALA A 224 -28.97 25.22 9.38
C ALA A 224 -30.31 25.23 8.63
N ALA A 225 -30.69 24.07 8.11
CA ALA A 225 -32.01 23.86 7.58
C ALA A 225 -33.02 24.22 8.69
N ALA A 226 -33.89 25.17 8.36
CA ALA A 226 -34.99 25.61 9.20
C ALA A 226 -35.79 24.40 9.71
N GLU A 227 -36.07 24.41 11.01
CA GLU A 227 -36.98 23.47 11.65
C GLU A 227 -38.32 23.44 10.91
N PRO A 228 -38.84 22.25 10.54
CA PRO A 228 -40.22 22.17 10.08
C PRO A 228 -41.15 22.40 11.27
N GLN A 229 -41.88 23.51 11.22
CA GLN A 229 -42.97 23.82 12.12
C GLN A 229 -43.96 22.65 12.19
N SER A 230 -44.23 22.20 13.42
CA SER A 230 -45.23 21.21 13.74
C SER A 230 -46.63 21.83 13.67
N SER A 231 -47.52 21.19 12.92
CA SER A 231 -48.97 21.35 13.06
C SER A 231 -49.60 20.00 13.42
N PRO A 232 -50.71 20.00 14.17
CA PRO A 232 -50.99 18.97 15.16
C PRO A 232 -51.83 17.82 14.58
N SER A 233 -51.64 16.62 15.13
CA SER A 233 -52.54 15.47 14.94
C SER A 233 -52.57 14.58 16.19
N PRO A 234 -53.63 13.77 16.37
CA PRO A 234 -54.46 13.87 17.57
C PRO A 234 -54.06 12.94 18.72
N ARG A 235 -54.49 13.39 19.90
CA ARG A 235 -54.48 12.76 21.21
C ARG A 235 -54.97 11.28 21.19
N PRO A 236 -54.23 10.33 21.79
CA PRO A 236 -54.76 9.00 22.08
C PRO A 236 -55.66 9.03 23.33
N PRO A 237 -56.75 8.24 23.40
CA PRO A 237 -57.60 8.18 24.58
C PRO A 237 -56.99 7.31 25.69
N ALA A 238 -57.32 7.69 26.92
CA ALA A 238 -56.86 7.14 28.19
C ALA A 238 -57.25 5.67 28.44
N PRO A 239 -56.52 4.94 29.32
CA PRO A 239 -56.81 3.55 29.63
C PRO A 239 -57.95 3.40 30.65
N ALA A 240 -58.87 2.48 30.37
CA ALA A 240 -59.85 1.96 31.32
C ALA A 240 -59.38 0.64 31.97
N LYS A 241 -59.70 0.48 33.25
CA LYS A 241 -59.68 -0.76 34.06
C LYS A 241 -61.03 -0.84 34.79
N PRO A 242 -61.43 -1.94 35.44
CA PRO A 242 -61.15 -3.37 35.21
C PRO A 242 -62.41 -4.28 35.38
N THR A 243 -62.36 -5.51 34.87
CA THR A 243 -63.19 -6.66 35.29
C THR A 243 -62.36 -7.91 34.97
N GLY A 244 -62.15 -8.97 35.76
CA GLY A 244 -62.68 -9.44 37.02
C GLY A 244 -62.61 -10.99 36.97
N ALA A 245 -61.90 -11.60 37.93
CA ALA A 245 -61.84 -13.06 38.24
C ALA A 245 -61.10 -13.98 37.22
N LYS A 246 -60.35 -15.04 37.57
CA LYS A 246 -60.23 -15.87 38.78
C LYS A 246 -58.78 -16.28 39.06
N GLN A 247 -58.56 -16.56 40.35
CA GLN A 247 -57.39 -17.12 41.00
C GLN A 247 -57.07 -18.56 40.54
N THR A 248 -55.78 -18.92 40.53
CA THR A 248 -55.28 -20.07 41.32
C THR A 248 -53.79 -19.89 41.61
N ARG A 249 -53.43 -20.35 42.80
CA ARG A 249 -52.22 -20.13 43.59
C ARG A 249 -51.40 -21.42 43.57
N VAL A 250 -50.08 -21.36 43.39
CA VAL A 250 -49.15 -22.22 44.16
C VAL A 250 -47.80 -21.52 44.32
N ALA A 251 -47.31 -21.53 45.57
CA ALA A 251 -45.96 -21.20 46.01
C ALA A 251 -44.94 -22.27 45.51
N ALA A 252 -43.63 -22.21 45.65
CA ALA A 252 -42.80 -21.61 46.68
C ALA A 252 -41.31 -21.51 46.23
N ALA A 253 -40.56 -20.78 47.04
CA ALA A 253 -39.12 -20.58 47.11
C ALA A 253 -38.22 -21.81 46.87
N ALA A 254 -37.01 -21.58 46.34
CA ALA A 254 -35.76 -21.64 47.13
C ALA A 254 -34.50 -21.46 46.26
N LYS A 255 -33.68 -20.46 46.63
CA LYS A 255 -32.20 -20.42 46.54
C LYS A 255 -31.72 -20.66 48.00
N PRO A 256 -30.42 -20.90 48.36
CA PRO A 256 -29.17 -20.77 47.57
C PRO A 256 -28.07 -21.82 47.93
N ALA A 257 -26.81 -21.49 47.56
CA ALA A 257 -25.51 -21.95 48.12
C ALA A 257 -24.92 -23.26 47.54
N ALA A 258 -23.61 -23.48 47.36
CA ALA A 258 -22.39 -22.69 47.57
C ALA A 258 -21.19 -23.37 46.85
N LYS A 259 -20.16 -22.55 46.62
CA LYS A 259 -18.70 -22.80 46.46
C LYS A 259 -18.16 -24.25 46.48
N ALA A 260 -17.29 -24.55 45.52
CA ALA A 260 -15.98 -25.18 45.78
C ALA A 260 -14.96 -24.81 44.68
N LYS A 261 -13.73 -24.51 45.10
CA LYS A 261 -12.49 -24.31 44.31
C LYS A 261 -11.38 -25.07 45.09
N PRO A 262 -10.16 -25.18 44.55
CA PRO A 262 -9.64 -26.15 43.58
C PRO A 262 -8.81 -27.27 44.26
N THR A 263 -8.46 -28.32 43.52
CA THR A 263 -7.44 -29.31 43.96
C THR A 263 -6.31 -29.46 42.95
N SER A 264 -5.16 -29.80 43.52
CA SER A 264 -3.79 -29.63 43.08
C SER A 264 -3.18 -30.85 42.38
N ALA A 265 -2.07 -30.57 41.66
CA ALA A 265 -0.85 -31.37 41.53
C ALA A 265 -0.87 -32.69 40.73
N ALA A 266 -0.11 -32.71 39.62
CA ALA A 266 0.85 -33.78 39.31
C ALA A 266 1.83 -33.38 38.18
N LYS A 267 3.12 -33.24 38.54
CA LYS A 267 4.34 -33.50 37.72
C LYS A 267 5.31 -34.16 38.73
N PRO A 268 6.09 -35.21 38.40
CA PRO A 268 7.26 -35.14 37.52
C PRO A 268 7.39 -36.40 36.62
N THR A 269 8.21 -36.42 35.56
CA THR A 269 9.60 -36.92 35.63
C THR A 269 10.44 -36.48 34.43
N ALA A 270 11.76 -36.58 34.61
CA ALA A 270 12.80 -35.93 33.82
C ALA A 270 13.68 -36.93 33.05
N LYS A 271 14.44 -36.37 32.10
CA LYS A 271 15.78 -36.75 31.61
C LYS A 271 15.97 -38.10 30.90
N ALA A 272 16.32 -38.02 29.61
CA ALA A 272 17.32 -38.90 29.00
C ALA A 272 18.05 -38.23 27.80
N LYS A 273 19.34 -37.95 27.99
CA LYS A 273 20.46 -37.88 27.02
C LYS A 273 21.76 -37.88 27.87
N PRO A 274 22.93 -38.31 27.40
CA PRO A 274 23.33 -38.61 26.01
C PRO A 274 24.06 -39.95 25.81
N ALA A 275 24.27 -40.37 24.56
CA ALA A 275 25.27 -41.38 24.21
C ALA A 275 26.19 -40.86 23.08
N THR A 276 27.46 -41.19 23.22
CA THR A 276 28.65 -40.63 22.57
C THR A 276 29.11 -41.37 21.31
N LYS A 277 29.74 -40.61 20.41
CA LYS A 277 30.87 -40.92 19.49
C LYS A 277 30.83 -42.22 18.65
N ALA A 278 30.85 -42.02 17.33
CA ALA A 278 31.74 -42.76 16.42
C ALA A 278 32.28 -41.82 15.32
N LYS A 279 33.54 -42.03 14.95
CA LYS A 279 34.42 -41.17 14.16
C LYS A 279 34.60 -41.74 12.74
N ALA A 280 34.59 -40.82 11.76
CA ALA A 280 35.23 -40.81 10.43
C ALA A 280 35.15 -42.04 9.48
N ALA A 281 34.60 -41.79 8.30
CA ALA A 281 35.11 -42.34 7.04
C ALA A 281 35.20 -41.21 6.00
N ALA A 282 36.40 -41.02 5.46
CA ALA A 282 36.72 -40.08 4.39
C ALA A 282 36.09 -40.54 3.06
N LYS A 283 35.57 -39.59 2.27
CA LYS A 283 35.42 -39.79 0.82
C LYS A 283 35.38 -38.45 0.06
N ALA A 284 36.39 -38.31 -0.81
CA ALA A 284 36.44 -37.67 -2.11
C ALA A 284 36.10 -36.16 -2.26
N LYS A 285 37.13 -35.41 -2.69
CA LYS A 285 37.08 -34.11 -3.36
C LYS A 285 36.10 -34.11 -4.55
N PRO A 286 35.30 -33.05 -4.75
CA PRO A 286 34.73 -32.75 -6.06
C PRO A 286 35.81 -32.15 -6.97
N ALA A 287 35.91 -32.69 -8.18
CA ALA A 287 36.77 -32.21 -9.24
C ALA A 287 36.38 -30.79 -9.69
N ALA A 288 37.40 -30.02 -10.06
CA ALA A 288 37.29 -28.71 -10.67
C ALA A 288 36.33 -28.74 -11.88
N ARG A 289 35.29 -27.91 -11.81
CA ARG A 289 34.39 -27.70 -12.93
C ARG A 289 35.02 -26.65 -13.86
N THR A 290 35.13 -27.05 -15.11
CA THR A 290 35.77 -26.38 -16.23
C THR A 290 35.13 -25.03 -16.59
N LYS A 291 35.97 -24.08 -17.00
CA LYS A 291 35.60 -22.81 -17.64
C LYS A 291 34.63 -23.04 -18.82
N PRO A 292 33.58 -22.21 -18.99
CA PRO A 292 32.88 -22.13 -20.26
C PRO A 292 33.77 -21.54 -21.35
N ALA A 293 33.82 -22.22 -22.49
CA ALA A 293 34.51 -21.82 -23.69
C ALA A 293 33.90 -20.54 -24.30
N ALA A 294 34.78 -19.76 -24.93
CA ALA A 294 34.47 -18.56 -25.69
C ALA A 294 33.37 -18.82 -26.73
N ARG A 295 32.31 -18.01 -26.65
CA ARG A 295 31.24 -17.97 -27.65
C ARG A 295 31.76 -17.26 -28.89
N SER A 296 31.66 -17.96 -30.01
CA SER A 296 32.03 -17.54 -31.36
C SER A 296 31.29 -16.26 -31.77
N LYS A 297 32.04 -15.34 -32.39
CA LYS A 297 31.53 -14.15 -33.06
C LYS A 297 30.71 -14.59 -34.28
N SER A 298 29.41 -14.34 -34.27
CA SER A 298 28.57 -14.43 -35.46
C SER A 298 28.87 -13.25 -36.39
N ALA A 299 29.14 -13.58 -37.65
CA ALA A 299 29.41 -12.63 -38.71
C ALA A 299 28.18 -11.77 -39.03
N LYS A 300 28.39 -10.45 -39.09
CA LYS A 300 27.43 -9.43 -39.48
C LYS A 300 27.20 -9.53 -41.00
N SER A 301 26.02 -9.96 -41.41
CA SER A 301 25.56 -9.87 -42.79
C SER A 301 25.28 -8.42 -43.17
N LYS A 302 25.76 -8.02 -44.36
CA LYS A 302 25.53 -6.70 -44.98
C LYS A 302 24.05 -6.51 -45.35
N PRO A 303 23.47 -5.31 -45.17
CA PRO A 303 22.18 -4.99 -45.78
C PRO A 303 22.33 -4.68 -47.27
N VAL A 304 21.41 -5.25 -48.05
CA VAL A 304 21.23 -5.11 -49.50
C VAL A 304 20.68 -3.72 -49.83
N ALA A 305 21.21 -3.13 -50.91
CA ALA A 305 20.86 -1.82 -51.45
C ALA A 305 19.37 -1.71 -51.82
N LYS A 306 18.71 -0.64 -51.35
CA LYS A 306 17.39 -0.21 -51.83
C LYS A 306 17.52 0.42 -53.21
N ALA A 307 16.77 -0.14 -54.17
CA ALA A 307 16.63 0.35 -55.53
C ALA A 307 15.89 1.69 -55.60
N LYS A 308 16.33 2.56 -56.52
CA LYS A 308 15.73 3.87 -56.85
C LYS A 308 14.34 3.71 -57.50
N PRO A 309 13.38 4.63 -57.23
CA PRO A 309 12.11 4.64 -57.94
C PRO A 309 12.25 5.19 -59.38
N LYS A 310 11.65 4.48 -60.34
CA LYS A 310 11.54 4.88 -61.76
C LYS A 310 10.50 6.00 -61.93
N LYS A 311 10.89 7.02 -62.70
CA LYS A 311 10.06 8.14 -63.18
C LYS A 311 8.79 7.66 -63.92
N LYS A 312 7.63 8.24 -63.57
CA LYS A 312 6.41 8.22 -64.41
C LYS A 312 6.58 9.19 -65.59
N PRO A 313 6.17 8.84 -66.82
CA PRO A 313 6.08 9.80 -67.91
C PRO A 313 4.78 10.62 -67.86
N ALA A 314 4.90 11.87 -68.29
CA ALA A 314 3.84 12.86 -68.38
C ALA A 314 2.74 12.47 -69.38
N LYS A 315 1.47 12.62 -68.98
CA LYS A 315 0.33 12.70 -69.91
C LYS A 315 0.17 14.15 -70.37
N LYS A 316 0.25 14.33 -71.68
CA LYS A 316 -0.06 15.57 -72.40
C LYS A 316 -1.55 15.91 -72.25
N ARG A 317 -1.81 17.22 -72.12
CA ARG A 317 -3.09 17.88 -72.40
C ARG A 317 -3.53 17.58 -73.84
N ARG A 318 -4.75 17.11 -74.00
CA ARG A 318 -5.77 17.62 -74.92
C ARG A 318 -7.12 17.09 -74.50
#